data_AF-A0A924PXP1-F1
#
_entry.id   AF-A0A924PXP1-F1
#
_cell.length_a   1.000
_cell.length_b   1.000
_cell.length_c   1.000
_cell.angle_alpha   90.00
_cell.angle_beta   90.00
_cell.angle_gamma   90.00
#
_symmetry.space_group_name_H-M   'P 1'
#
loop_
_entity.id
_entity.type
_entity.pdbx_description
1 polymer ?
#
loop_
_entity_poly.entity_id
_entity_poly.type
_entity_poly.pdbx_seq_one_letter_code
_entity_poly.pdbx_strand_id
1 'polypeptide(L)'
;AIAVALRAALQGRHSALIDVGHGNTTLSVQGPGAADLLSRGCPLDLHLRAFPNGSLAQTHIAKANATILCLQAGTSYELTVRRSFANYLFHWLCAAGE
;
A
#
# COMPACT_ATOMS: atom_id res chain seq x y z
N ALA A 1 12.38 11.00 15.84
CA ALA A 1 12.14 10.00 16.92
C ALA A 1 12.55 8.59 16.49
N ILE A 2 11.94 7.99 15.46
CA ILE A 2 12.20 6.59 15.07
C ILE A 2 13.66 6.29 14.72
N ALA A 3 14.32 7.16 13.96
CA ALA A 3 15.72 6.96 13.58
C ALA A 3 16.67 6.92 14.79
N VAL A 4 16.38 7.71 15.83
CA VAL A 4 17.16 7.71 17.08
C VAL A 4 16.93 6.40 17.83
N ALA A 5 15.67 5.97 17.97
CA ALA A 5 15.32 4.71 18.63
C ALA A 5 15.95 3.49 17.92
N LEU A 6 15.91 3.46 16.58
CA LEU A 6 16.53 2.40 15.79
C LEU A 6 18.05 2.36 15.95
N ARG A 7 18.72 3.52 15.92
CA ARG A 7 20.17 3.58 16.17
C ARG A 7 20.54 3.05 17.55
N ALA A 8 19.75 3.38 18.58
CA ALA A 8 19.96 2.85 19.93
C ALA A 8 19.77 1.32 19.98
N ALA A 9 18.69 0.80 19.39
CA ALA A 9 18.38 -0.63 19.37
C ALA A 9 19.39 -1.48 18.56
N LEU A 10 20.09 -0.85 17.60
CA LEU A 10 21.07 -1.50 16.72
C LEU A 10 22.53 -1.32 17.17
N GLN A 11 22.78 -0.75 18.36
CA GLN A 11 24.13 -0.59 18.89
C GLN A 11 24.92 -1.91 18.92
N GLY A 12 26.20 -1.85 18.56
CA GLY A 12 27.08 -3.02 18.50
C GLY A 12 26.83 -3.96 17.30
N ARG A 13 25.87 -3.65 16.41
CA ARG A 13 25.60 -4.44 15.19
C ARG A 13 26.00 -3.65 13.94
N HIS A 14 26.64 -4.32 12.98
CA HIS A 14 26.86 -3.76 11.65
C HIS A 14 25.50 -3.51 10.98
N SER A 15 25.17 -2.24 10.72
CA SER A 15 23.86 -1.83 10.22
C SER A 15 23.94 -0.55 9.40
N ALA A 16 22.97 -0.35 8.50
CA ALA A 16 22.77 0.89 7.76
C ALA A 16 21.34 1.39 7.95
N LEU A 17 21.18 2.68 8.25
CA LEU A 17 19.88 3.31 8.45
C LEU A 17 19.73 4.46 7.45
N ILE A 18 18.83 4.28 6.49
CA ILE A 18 18.55 5.24 5.41
C ILE A 18 17.05 5.54 5.41
N ASP A 19 16.71 6.83 5.32
CA ASP A 19 15.33 7.24 5.03
C ASP A 19 15.04 7.06 3.54
N VAL A 20 14.09 6.18 3.21
CA VAL A 20 13.67 5.87 1.84
C VAL A 20 12.21 6.26 1.56
N GLY A 21 11.54 6.95 2.50
CA GLY A 21 10.11 7.28 2.38
C GLY A 21 9.80 8.16 1.17
N HIS A 22 10.72 9.06 0.81
CA HIS A 22 10.59 9.96 -0.33
C HIS A 22 10.43 9.22 -1.68
N GLY A 23 10.82 7.95 -1.78
CA GLY A 23 10.65 7.17 -3.01
C GLY A 23 9.19 6.76 -3.30
N ASN A 24 8.29 6.92 -2.33
CA ASN A 24 6.94 6.36 -2.37
C ASN A 24 5.86 7.43 -2.20
N THR A 25 4.64 7.04 -2.58
CA THR A 25 3.41 7.79 -2.35
C THR A 25 2.34 6.79 -1.90
N THR A 26 1.57 7.15 -0.89
CA THR A 26 0.43 6.36 -0.41
C THR A 26 -0.87 7.01 -0.85
N LEU A 27 -1.73 6.26 -1.53
CA LEU A 27 -3.09 6.64 -1.87
C LEU A 27 -4.05 5.95 -0.91
N SER A 28 -5.07 6.66 -0.43
CA SER A 28 -6.13 6.09 0.39
C SER A 28 -7.37 5.85 -0.48
N VAL A 29 -7.87 4.62 -0.50
CA VAL A 29 -9.08 4.23 -1.23
C VAL A 29 -10.13 3.78 -0.22
N GLN A 30 -11.24 4.52 -0.15
CA GLN A 30 -12.28 4.33 0.84
C GLN A 30 -13.67 4.33 0.21
N GLY A 31 -14.56 3.50 0.74
CA GLY A 31 -15.96 3.40 0.32
C GLY A 31 -16.42 1.95 0.17
N PRO A 32 -17.74 1.70 0.10
CA PRO A 32 -18.31 0.35 0.05
C PRO A 32 -17.85 -0.48 -1.16
N GLY A 33 -17.47 0.17 -2.27
CA GLY A 33 -16.95 -0.48 -3.48
C GLY A 33 -15.43 -0.56 -3.55
N ALA A 34 -14.69 -0.28 -2.48
CA ALA A 34 -13.23 -0.21 -2.52
C ALA A 34 -12.61 -1.56 -2.89
N ALA A 35 -13.06 -2.66 -2.28
CA ALA A 35 -12.57 -3.99 -2.62
C ALA A 35 -12.86 -4.36 -4.09
N ASP A 36 -14.07 -4.09 -4.56
CA ASP A 36 -14.47 -4.38 -5.94
C ASP A 36 -13.65 -3.57 -6.95
N LEU A 37 -13.46 -2.26 -6.70
CA LEU A 37 -12.63 -1.40 -7.53
C LEU A 37 -11.19 -1.94 -7.64
N LEU A 38 -10.58 -2.27 -6.51
CA LEU A 38 -9.21 -2.79 -6.49
C LEU A 38 -9.12 -4.15 -7.20
N SER A 39 -10.13 -5.00 -7.04
CA SER A 39 -10.19 -6.33 -7.67
C SER A 39 -10.22 -6.29 -9.19
N ARG A 40 -10.60 -5.15 -9.81
CA ARG A 40 -10.54 -4.96 -11.28
C ARG A 40 -9.12 -4.99 -11.85
N GLY A 41 -8.10 -4.73 -11.02
CA GLY A 41 -6.70 -4.66 -11.46
C GLY A 41 -5.70 -5.31 -10.52
N CYS A 42 -6.14 -5.79 -9.36
CA CYS A 42 -5.32 -6.47 -8.36
C CYS A 42 -5.59 -7.97 -8.37
N PRO A 43 -4.56 -8.83 -8.44
CA PRO A 43 -4.74 -10.28 -8.39
C PRO A 43 -4.96 -10.84 -6.97
N LEU A 44 -4.83 -10.02 -5.92
CA LEU A 44 -5.06 -10.49 -4.54
C LEU A 44 -6.55 -10.72 -4.29
N ASP A 45 -6.87 -11.79 -3.57
CA ASP A 45 -8.20 -11.97 -3.00
C ASP A 45 -8.38 -10.98 -1.83
N LEU A 46 -9.21 -9.96 -2.05
CA LEU A 46 -9.51 -8.91 -1.06
C LEU A 46 -10.74 -9.25 -0.19
N HIS A 47 -11.26 -10.47 -0.28
CA HIS A 47 -12.34 -10.91 0.58
C HIS A 47 -11.88 -10.98 2.04
N LEU A 48 -12.76 -10.61 2.99
CA LEU A 48 -12.45 -10.53 4.44
C LEU A 48 -11.78 -11.80 5.00
N ARG A 49 -12.11 -12.98 4.46
CA ARG A 49 -11.53 -14.25 4.91
C ARG A 49 -10.06 -14.44 4.51
N ALA A 50 -9.65 -13.86 3.38
CA ALA A 50 -8.30 -13.96 2.84
C ALA A 50 -7.44 -12.75 3.23
N PHE A 51 -8.04 -11.56 3.25
CA PHE A 51 -7.35 -10.30 3.51
C PHE A 51 -8.08 -9.47 4.60
N PRO A 52 -8.06 -9.92 5.87
CA PRO A 52 -8.72 -9.22 6.98
C PRO A 52 -8.05 -7.90 7.36
N ASN A 53 -8.71 -7.11 8.23
CA ASN A 53 -8.17 -5.86 8.77
C ASN A 53 -6.73 -6.03 9.29
N GLY A 54 -5.86 -5.08 8.96
CA GLY A 54 -4.44 -5.11 9.30
C GLY A 54 -3.56 -5.94 8.35
N SER A 55 -4.15 -6.66 7.39
CA SER A 55 -3.37 -7.41 6.40
C SER A 55 -2.55 -6.47 5.51
N LEU A 56 -1.32 -6.89 5.23
CA LEU A 56 -0.37 -6.16 4.40
C LEU A 56 0.24 -7.13 3.39
N ALA A 57 0.20 -6.78 2.10
CA ALA A 57 0.83 -7.58 1.07
C ALA A 57 1.40 -6.71 -0.06
N GLN A 58 2.41 -7.23 -0.74
CA GLN A 58 2.90 -6.66 -1.99
C GLN A 58 2.20 -7.33 -3.17
N THR A 59 1.84 -6.53 -4.16
CA THR A 59 1.13 -6.95 -5.37
C THR A 59 1.35 -5.94 -6.50
N HIS A 60 0.54 -6.02 -7.54
CA HIS A 60 0.37 -4.96 -8.52
C HIS A 60 -1.11 -4.59 -8.66
N ILE A 61 -1.37 -3.34 -9.05
CA ILE A 61 -2.68 -2.88 -9.52
C ILE A 61 -2.48 -2.38 -10.94
N ALA A 62 -3.11 -3.06 -11.90
CA ALA A 62 -2.82 -2.90 -13.32
C ALA A 62 -1.31 -3.03 -13.60
N LYS A 63 -0.62 -1.94 -13.96
CA LYS A 63 0.83 -1.93 -14.24
C LYS A 63 1.69 -1.40 -13.09
N ALA A 64 1.09 -1.00 -11.98
CA ALA A 64 1.80 -0.39 -10.87
C ALA A 64 2.06 -1.40 -9.75
N ASN A 65 3.32 -1.63 -9.40
CA ASN A 65 3.67 -2.38 -8.18
C ASN A 65 3.23 -1.58 -6.95
N ALA A 66 2.52 -2.25 -6.05
CA ALA A 66 1.91 -1.64 -4.88
C ALA A 66 2.08 -2.52 -3.65
N THR A 67 2.25 -1.89 -2.49
CA THR A 67 1.97 -2.50 -1.19
C THR A 67 0.56 -2.09 -0.79
N ILE A 68 -0.30 -3.05 -0.48
CA ILE A 68 -1.67 -2.80 -0.02
C ILE A 68 -1.74 -3.09 1.48
N LEU A 69 -2.20 -2.12 2.25
CA LEU A 69 -2.59 -2.28 3.65
C LEU A 69 -4.11 -2.22 3.75
N CYS A 70 -4.71 -3.27 4.31
CA CYS A 70 -6.13 -3.28 4.65
C CYS A 70 -6.36 -2.55 5.97
N LEU A 71 -6.94 -1.36 5.94
CA LEU A 71 -7.37 -0.67 7.16
C LEU A 71 -8.70 -1.24 7.67
N GLN A 72 -9.64 -1.43 6.75
CA GLN A 72 -10.94 -2.05 7.00
C GLN A 72 -11.35 -2.87 5.78
N ALA A 73 -11.47 -4.18 5.95
CA ALA A 73 -11.75 -5.12 4.88
C ALA A 73 -13.09 -4.78 4.20
N GLY A 74 -13.08 -4.84 2.87
CA GLY A 74 -14.20 -4.41 2.03
C GLY A 74 -14.18 -2.91 1.71
N THR A 75 -13.76 -2.05 2.64
CA THR A 75 -14.10 -0.62 2.57
C THR A 75 -12.95 0.38 2.62
N SER A 76 -11.77 0.02 3.12
CA SER A 76 -10.68 0.98 3.33
C SER A 76 -9.30 0.34 3.19
N TYR A 77 -8.53 0.88 2.25
CA TYR A 77 -7.19 0.40 1.92
C TYR A 77 -6.22 1.55 1.70
N GLU A 78 -4.96 1.34 2.09
CA GLU A 78 -3.84 2.19 1.68
C GLU A 78 -3.01 1.48 0.61
N LEU A 79 -2.68 2.21 -0.45
CA LEU A 79 -1.90 1.74 -1.58
C LEU A 79 -0.58 2.51 -1.63
N THR A 80 0.52 1.90 -1.20
CA THR A 80 1.85 2.50 -1.31
C THR A 80 2.50 2.06 -2.60
N VAL A 81 2.79 3.03 -3.48
CA VAL A 81 3.47 2.82 -4.76
C VAL A 81 4.73 3.67 -4.87
N ARG A 82 5.60 3.35 -5.83
CA ARG A 82 6.68 4.27 -6.21
C ARG A 82 6.09 5.59 -6.65
N ARG A 83 6.67 6.70 -6.19
CA ARG A 83 6.18 8.07 -6.43
C ARG A 83 5.89 8.35 -7.92
N SER A 84 6.73 7.86 -8.82
CA SER A 84 6.56 8.04 -10.27
C SER A 84 5.31 7.35 -10.85
N PHE A 85 4.77 6.33 -10.18
CA PHE A 85 3.55 5.62 -10.59
C PHE A 85 2.29 6.17 -9.93
N ALA A 86 2.40 7.08 -8.97
CA ALA A 86 1.26 7.58 -8.20
C ALA A 86 0.18 8.21 -9.10
N ASN A 87 0.59 9.09 -10.03
CA ASN A 87 -0.35 9.75 -10.95
C ASN A 87 -1.02 8.74 -11.91
N TYR A 88 -0.25 7.76 -12.39
CA TYR A 88 -0.79 6.70 -13.24
C TYR A 88 -1.84 5.87 -12.50
N LEU A 89 -1.54 5.41 -11.29
CA LEU A 89 -2.46 4.60 -10.50
C LEU A 89 -3.72 5.39 -10.14
N PHE A 90 -3.58 6.68 -9.78
CA PHE A 90 -4.72 7.55 -9.52
C PHE A 90 -5.69 7.63 -10.72
N HIS A 91 -5.17 7.95 -11.91
CA HIS A 91 -6.02 8.01 -13.11
C HIS A 91 -6.64 6.67 -13.47
N TRP A 92 -5.89 5.57 -13.29
CA TRP A 92 -6.44 4.23 -13.50
C TRP A 92 -7.57 3.93 -12.53
N LEU A 93 -7.44 4.28 -11.24
CA LEU A 93 -8.49 4.09 -10.24
C LEU A 93 -9.74 4.91 -10.55
N CYS A 94 -9.60 6.17 -10.99
CA CYS A 94 -10.73 6.98 -11.42
C CYS A 94 -11.48 6.32 -12.60
N ALA A 95 -10.75 5.95 -13.65
CA ALA A 95 -11.35 5.31 -14.83
C ALA A 95 -11.96 3.93 -14.51
N ALA A 96 -11.36 3.18 -13.59
CA ALA A 96 -11.89 1.88 -13.16
C ALA A 96 -13.11 2.02 -12.22
N GLY A 97 -13.35 3.21 -11.65
CA GLY A 97 -14.47 3.51 -10.76
C GLY A 97 -15.71 4.07 -11.47
N GLU A 98 -15.58 4.44 -12.75
CA GLU A 98 -16.70 4.70 -13.66
C GLU A 98 -17.45 3.40 -13.99
#